data_AF-A0A976CKE1-F1
#
_entry.id   AF-A0A976CKE1-F1
#
_cell.length_a   1.000
_cell.length_b   1.000
_cell.length_c   1.000
_cell.angle_alpha   90.00
_cell.angle_beta   90.00
_cell.angle_gamma   90.00
#
_symmetry.space_group_name_H-M   'P 1'
#
loop_
_entity.id
_entity.type
_entity.pdbx_description
1 polymer ?
#
loop_
_entity_poly.entity_id
_entity_poly.type
_entity_poly.pdbx_seq_one_letter_code
_entity_poly.pdbx_strand_id
1 'polypeptide(L)'
;MLILKEIRFILYLSLVIVFLLMTQIAMSENLESEVEKFGLIDKTGKYVVEPQFDLISDFSEGLALVRLDNKVKYIDRTGKVVIELLFEGGSSNFSEGLAVATLESNNKSGYIDKTGKLVIPHEFDYATRFSQGIAMVMVDNKYGYINKQGSYVIPPHFDYATKFLEGIAVVEVKQKYGLIDKTGNYIAAPNFDYIYNSDNHGGIGDPAEFKDGLMRVGMGGQRCYMGGVTGGKWGYINKMGKVVIPFKFAITEEFYNGRARVSMSALDCEARNAIKWGYINSSGEYITGFQFDRANNFSEGLAAVEIGGKWGYIDLSGKLVIPPQFKSGREFSEGLAAIKSSENGLYGYIDKTGKFVISPQFSGAENFSDGSAGVEVNDKRGLIDKTGKYLIEPKFDAISEFSEGLALVDLNKKSGYIDKTGKIVIEIKFDRAGLFDRGIAIVGVKQKIVNKRS
;
A
#
# COMPACT_ATOMS: atom_id res chain seq x y z
N MET A 1 42.70 -23.65 65.35
CA MET A 1 41.60 -24.29 64.58
C MET A 1 40.74 -23.29 63.80
N LEU A 2 40.64 -22.01 64.20
CA LEU A 2 39.88 -20.98 63.45
C LEU A 2 40.52 -20.57 62.11
N ILE A 3 41.85 -20.39 62.07
CA ILE A 3 42.57 -19.86 60.87
C ILE A 3 42.42 -20.77 59.63
N LEU A 4 42.35 -22.09 59.82
CA LEU A 4 42.17 -23.05 58.71
C LEU A 4 40.75 -23.05 58.11
N LYS A 5 39.72 -22.62 58.87
CA LYS A 5 38.35 -22.49 58.35
C LYS A 5 38.18 -21.23 57.50
N GLU A 6 38.81 -20.13 57.90
CA GLU A 6 38.79 -18.88 57.13
C GLU A 6 39.52 -19.01 55.79
N ILE A 7 40.68 -19.69 55.75
CA ILE A 7 41.41 -19.92 54.50
C ILE A 7 40.60 -20.78 53.51
N ARG A 8 39.89 -21.81 53.99
CA ARG A 8 38.99 -22.63 53.15
C ARG A 8 37.79 -21.83 52.63
N PHE A 9 37.24 -20.92 53.42
CA PHE A 9 36.13 -20.06 53.00
C PHE A 9 36.57 -19.06 51.93
N ILE A 10 37.75 -18.46 52.08
CA ILE A 10 38.33 -17.52 51.09
C ILE A 10 38.66 -18.22 49.76
N LEU A 11 39.20 -19.44 49.81
CA LEU A 11 39.48 -20.24 48.60
C LEU A 11 38.19 -20.71 47.89
N TYR A 12 37.13 -21.00 48.65
CA TYR A 12 35.84 -21.37 48.07
C TYR A 12 35.14 -20.16 47.46
N LEU A 13 35.20 -19.00 48.13
CA LEU A 13 34.63 -17.76 47.64
C LEU A 13 35.36 -17.26 46.38
N SER A 14 36.69 -17.41 46.29
CA SER A 14 37.43 -17.06 45.09
C SER A 14 37.10 -17.98 43.90
N LEU A 15 36.91 -19.28 44.13
CA LEU A 15 36.48 -20.22 43.08
C LEU A 15 35.06 -19.93 42.57
N VAL A 16 34.14 -19.57 43.47
CA VAL A 16 32.75 -19.20 43.10
C VAL A 16 32.72 -17.87 42.34
N ILE A 17 33.56 -16.89 42.70
CA ILE A 17 33.69 -15.62 41.98
C ILE A 17 34.32 -15.85 40.60
N VAL A 18 35.35 -16.68 40.48
CA VAL A 18 35.93 -17.04 39.17
C VAL A 18 34.91 -17.78 38.30
N PHE A 19 34.10 -18.69 38.87
CA PHE A 19 33.05 -19.38 38.14
C PHE A 19 31.92 -18.43 37.70
N LEU A 20 31.50 -17.49 38.55
CA LEU A 20 30.52 -16.45 38.21
C LEU A 20 31.05 -15.45 37.17
N LEU A 21 32.34 -15.09 37.23
CA LEU A 21 32.99 -14.29 36.19
C LEU A 21 33.10 -15.08 34.88
N MET A 22 33.45 -16.37 34.92
CA MET A 22 33.53 -17.20 33.72
C MET A 22 32.14 -17.41 33.09
N THR A 23 31.06 -17.50 33.88
CA THR A 23 29.69 -17.56 33.34
C THR A 23 29.20 -16.20 32.84
N GLN A 24 29.57 -15.08 33.46
CA GLN A 24 29.29 -13.73 32.93
C GLN A 24 30.10 -13.41 31.67
N ILE A 25 31.35 -13.90 31.56
CA ILE A 25 32.17 -13.79 30.35
C ILE A 25 31.58 -14.68 29.25
N ALA A 26 31.16 -15.92 29.55
CA ALA A 26 30.48 -16.81 28.60
C ALA A 26 29.10 -16.29 28.17
N MET A 27 28.40 -15.52 29.00
CA MET A 27 27.16 -14.81 28.61
C MET A 27 27.41 -13.47 27.89
N SER A 28 28.67 -13.01 27.82
CA SER A 28 29.09 -11.82 27.06
C SER A 28 29.72 -12.16 25.69
N GLU A 29 29.89 -13.44 25.38
CA GLU A 29 30.38 -13.93 24.10
C GLU A 29 29.20 -14.24 23.16
N ASN A 30 29.16 -13.55 22.02
CA ASN A 30 28.30 -13.78 20.85
C ASN A 30 26.81 -13.42 20.96
N LEU A 31 26.50 -12.11 20.95
CA LEU A 31 25.32 -11.69 20.19
C LEU A 31 25.62 -11.95 18.71
N GLU A 32 25.19 -13.11 18.18
CA GLU A 32 25.13 -13.33 16.74
C GLU A 32 24.14 -12.33 16.15
N SER A 33 24.64 -11.27 15.52
CA SER A 33 23.81 -10.38 14.71
C SER A 33 23.64 -11.02 13.33
N GLU A 34 22.41 -11.45 13.01
CA GLU A 34 22.04 -11.80 11.64
C GLU A 34 21.79 -10.52 10.84
N VAL A 35 22.41 -10.42 9.66
CA VAL A 35 22.11 -9.35 8.71
C VAL A 35 21.47 -9.96 7.48
N GLU A 36 20.35 -9.38 7.09
CA GLU A 36 19.66 -9.77 5.87
C GLU A 36 20.35 -9.15 4.66
N LYS A 37 20.69 -9.98 3.69
CA LYS A 37 21.26 -9.57 2.42
C LYS A 37 20.35 -10.00 1.29
N PHE A 38 20.28 -9.17 0.26
CA PHE A 38 19.41 -9.35 -0.90
C PHE A 38 20.22 -9.72 -2.14
N GLY A 39 19.64 -10.62 -2.94
CA GLY A 39 20.13 -11.08 -4.23
C GLY A 39 18.98 -11.20 -5.24
N LEU A 40 19.31 -11.73 -6.41
CA LEU A 40 18.38 -11.91 -7.52
C LEU A 40 18.35 -13.38 -7.93
N ILE A 41 17.16 -13.93 -8.18
CA ILE A 41 16.98 -15.27 -8.74
C ILE A 41 16.21 -15.22 -10.05
N ASP A 42 16.47 -16.20 -10.91
CA ASP A 42 15.66 -16.47 -12.09
C ASP A 42 14.45 -17.37 -11.75
N LYS A 43 13.58 -17.63 -12.74
CA LYS A 43 12.39 -18.49 -12.59
C LYS A 43 12.66 -19.95 -12.26
N THR A 44 13.91 -20.40 -12.37
CA THR A 44 14.32 -21.75 -11.95
C THR A 44 14.75 -21.77 -10.48
N GLY A 45 14.86 -20.59 -9.84
CA GLY A 45 15.36 -20.43 -8.49
C GLY A 45 16.88 -20.35 -8.40
N LYS A 46 17.58 -20.27 -9.53
CA LYS A 46 19.04 -20.09 -9.56
C LYS A 46 19.37 -18.64 -9.30
N TYR A 47 20.39 -18.38 -8.48
CA TYR A 47 20.92 -17.03 -8.29
C TYR A 47 21.47 -16.48 -9.60
N VAL A 48 20.91 -15.35 -10.02
CA VAL A 48 21.52 -14.44 -10.99
C VAL A 48 22.53 -13.55 -10.26
N VAL A 49 22.19 -13.14 -9.04
CA VAL A 49 23.08 -12.43 -8.13
C VAL A 49 22.96 -13.03 -6.75
N GLU A 50 24.08 -13.47 -6.19
CA GLU A 50 24.14 -13.97 -4.82
C GLU A 50 23.76 -12.87 -3.81
N PRO A 51 23.12 -13.22 -2.68
CA PRO A 51 22.72 -12.24 -1.68
C PRO A 51 23.92 -11.49 -1.10
N GLN A 52 24.03 -10.19 -1.42
CA GLN A 52 25.15 -9.34 -1.00
C GLN A 52 24.73 -7.89 -0.72
N PHE A 53 23.61 -7.43 -1.29
CA PHE A 53 23.14 -6.07 -1.14
C PHE A 53 22.38 -5.88 0.17
N ASP A 54 22.51 -4.71 0.78
CA ASP A 54 21.73 -4.32 1.96
C ASP A 54 20.27 -4.03 1.59
N LEU A 55 20.04 -3.61 0.34
CA LEU A 55 18.74 -3.30 -0.22
C LEU A 55 18.79 -3.43 -1.74
N ILE A 56 17.71 -3.94 -2.33
CA ILE A 56 17.41 -3.84 -3.76
C ILE A 56 15.98 -3.29 -3.87
N SER A 57 15.79 -2.22 -4.63
CA SER A 57 14.46 -1.72 -4.97
C SER A 57 13.88 -2.47 -6.17
N ASP A 58 12.57 -2.34 -6.40
CA ASP A 58 11.95 -2.88 -7.61
C ASP A 58 12.60 -2.32 -8.88
N PHE A 59 12.68 -3.16 -9.91
CA PHE A 59 13.17 -2.74 -11.21
C PHE A 59 12.20 -1.75 -11.85
N SER A 60 12.71 -0.58 -12.20
CA SER A 60 12.01 0.40 -13.02
C SER A 60 12.84 0.75 -14.24
N GLU A 61 12.21 0.70 -15.41
CA GLU A 61 12.87 0.92 -16.71
C GLU A 61 14.15 0.09 -16.94
N GLY A 62 14.20 -1.11 -16.36
CA GLY A 62 15.30 -2.04 -16.47
C GLY A 62 16.42 -1.87 -15.43
N LEU A 63 16.31 -0.90 -14.52
CA LEU A 63 17.30 -0.63 -13.47
C LEU A 63 16.67 -0.77 -12.08
N ALA A 64 17.42 -1.34 -11.15
CA ALA A 64 17.09 -1.37 -9.72
C ALA A 64 18.12 -0.57 -8.94
N LEU A 65 17.68 0.20 -7.95
CA LEU A 65 18.55 0.85 -6.98
C LEU A 65 19.02 -0.21 -5.98
N VAL A 66 20.32 -0.24 -5.72
CA VAL A 66 20.90 -1.10 -4.69
C VAL A 66 21.68 -0.29 -3.69
N ARG A 67 21.72 -0.79 -2.46
CA ARG A 67 22.63 -0.31 -1.41
C ARG A 67 23.68 -1.38 -1.11
N LEU A 68 24.94 -0.98 -1.19
CA LEU A 68 26.10 -1.80 -0.85
C LEU A 68 27.10 -0.93 -0.10
N ASP A 69 27.41 -1.27 1.15
CA ASP A 69 28.40 -0.57 1.99
C ASP A 69 28.10 0.94 2.09
N ASN A 70 26.85 1.27 2.36
CA ASN A 70 26.29 2.65 2.39
C ASN A 70 26.35 3.42 1.07
N LYS A 71 26.82 2.80 -0.02
CA LYS A 71 26.80 3.43 -1.36
C LYS A 71 25.57 3.01 -2.13
N VAL A 72 24.95 4.00 -2.77
CA VAL A 72 23.81 3.79 -3.66
C VAL A 72 24.31 3.59 -5.10
N LYS A 73 23.88 2.51 -5.74
CA LYS A 73 24.21 2.18 -7.13
C LYS A 73 22.95 1.76 -7.88
N TYR A 74 23.03 1.69 -9.20
CA TYR A 74 22.01 1.03 -10.02
C TYR A 74 22.58 -0.19 -10.69
N ILE A 75 21.82 -1.28 -10.64
CA ILE A 75 22.13 -2.52 -11.37
C ILE A 75 21.09 -2.75 -12.47
N ASP A 76 21.49 -3.44 -13.53
CA ASP A 76 20.55 -4.08 -14.44
C ASP A 76 20.08 -5.43 -13.89
N ARG A 77 19.19 -6.10 -14.64
CA ARG A 77 18.63 -7.41 -14.26
C ARG A 77 19.64 -8.56 -14.21
N THR A 78 20.82 -8.37 -14.80
CA THR A 78 21.92 -9.34 -14.72
C THR A 78 22.74 -9.15 -13.45
N GLY A 79 22.49 -8.08 -12.68
CA GLY A 79 23.27 -7.70 -11.51
C GLY A 79 24.45 -6.79 -11.80
N LYS A 80 24.68 -6.45 -13.07
CA LYS A 80 25.78 -5.58 -13.45
C LYS A 80 25.49 -4.17 -12.96
N VAL A 81 26.45 -3.57 -12.26
CA VAL A 81 26.40 -2.14 -11.91
C VAL A 81 26.45 -1.32 -13.20
N VAL A 82 25.39 -0.56 -13.46
CA VAL A 82 25.25 0.35 -14.60
C VAL A 82 25.59 1.78 -14.20
N ILE A 83 25.22 2.19 -12.98
CA ILE A 83 25.45 3.54 -12.47
C ILE A 83 26.01 3.46 -11.05
N GLU A 84 27.09 4.19 -10.81
CA GLU A 84 27.62 4.46 -9.48
C GLU A 84 27.47 5.95 -9.20
N LEU A 85 26.74 6.30 -8.13
CA LEU A 85 26.56 7.70 -7.78
C LEU A 85 27.85 8.28 -7.24
N LEU A 86 28.27 9.42 -7.81
CA LEU A 86 29.52 10.10 -7.44
C LEU A 86 29.35 11.08 -6.27
N PHE A 87 28.18 11.07 -5.62
CA PHE A 87 27.85 11.91 -4.48
C PHE A 87 27.21 11.06 -3.38
N GLU A 88 27.34 11.52 -2.14
CA GLU A 88 26.67 10.92 -1.00
C GLU A 88 25.22 11.43 -0.92
N GLY A 89 24.28 10.49 -0.78
CA GLY A 89 22.88 10.81 -0.62
C GLY A 89 21.91 9.77 -1.17
N GLY A 90 20.67 10.21 -1.32
CA GLY A 90 19.53 9.37 -1.71
C GLY A 90 19.28 9.40 -3.22
N SER A 91 18.67 8.33 -3.73
CA SER A 91 18.12 8.34 -5.08
C SER A 91 16.85 7.49 -5.14
N SER A 92 16.07 7.66 -6.21
CA SER A 92 14.79 6.98 -6.41
C SER A 92 14.82 6.19 -7.72
N ASN A 93 13.99 5.15 -7.86
CA ASN A 93 13.88 4.44 -9.13
C ASN A 93 13.65 5.38 -10.33
N PHE A 94 14.21 5.00 -11.48
CA PHE A 94 14.00 5.71 -12.73
C PHE A 94 12.52 5.77 -13.10
N SER A 95 12.10 6.92 -13.59
CA SER A 95 10.79 7.11 -14.20
C SER A 95 10.97 8.09 -15.34
N GLU A 96 10.48 7.71 -16.51
CA GLU A 96 10.50 8.52 -17.70
C GLU A 96 11.91 8.95 -18.15
N GLY A 97 12.90 8.09 -17.91
CA GLY A 97 14.31 8.29 -18.25
C GLY A 97 15.15 9.02 -17.20
N LEU A 98 14.54 9.50 -16.10
CA LEU A 98 15.21 10.28 -15.06
C LEU A 98 14.97 9.69 -13.66
N ALA A 99 15.91 9.91 -12.75
CA ALA A 99 15.78 9.54 -11.34
C ALA A 99 16.06 10.77 -10.46
N VAL A 100 15.28 10.93 -9.39
CA VAL A 100 15.58 11.93 -8.35
C VAL A 100 16.91 11.56 -7.69
N ALA A 101 17.78 12.55 -7.54
CA ALA A 101 19.06 12.46 -6.85
C ALA A 101 19.07 13.53 -5.76
N THR A 102 19.31 13.15 -4.52
CA THR A 102 19.30 14.08 -3.37
C THR A 102 20.65 14.06 -2.70
N LEU A 103 21.27 15.23 -2.57
CA LEU A 103 22.55 15.39 -1.87
C LEU A 103 22.35 15.31 -0.36
N GLU A 104 23.18 14.54 0.33
CA GLU A 104 23.15 14.45 1.79
C GLU A 104 23.61 15.75 2.46
N SER A 105 24.57 16.46 1.86
CA SER A 105 25.20 17.64 2.45
C SER A 105 24.27 18.83 2.69
N ASN A 106 23.22 18.98 1.87
CA ASN A 106 22.27 20.09 1.95
C ASN A 106 20.81 19.67 1.74
N ASN A 107 20.55 18.37 1.59
CA ASN A 107 19.23 17.79 1.31
C ASN A 107 18.53 18.33 0.05
N LYS A 108 19.29 18.91 -0.90
CA LYS A 108 18.73 19.40 -2.16
C LYS A 108 18.64 18.30 -3.19
N SER A 109 17.54 18.30 -3.92
CA SER A 109 17.21 17.34 -4.95
C SER A 109 17.45 17.90 -6.36
N GLY A 110 17.95 17.05 -7.23
CA GLY A 110 18.11 17.24 -8.67
C GLY A 110 17.74 15.95 -9.39
N TYR A 111 18.16 15.81 -10.65
CA TYR A 111 17.86 14.62 -11.44
C TYR A 111 19.06 14.13 -12.23
N ILE A 112 19.22 12.80 -12.24
CA ILE A 112 20.21 12.10 -13.05
C ILE A 112 19.52 11.38 -14.21
N ASP A 113 20.25 11.23 -15.32
CA ASP A 113 19.86 10.36 -16.42
C ASP A 113 20.34 8.91 -16.22
N LYS A 114 20.03 8.04 -17.18
CA LYS A 114 20.43 6.61 -17.15
C LYS A 114 21.94 6.35 -17.29
N THR A 115 22.74 7.39 -17.52
CA THR A 115 24.21 7.30 -17.46
C THR A 115 24.74 7.66 -16.07
N GLY A 116 23.86 8.13 -15.17
CA GLY A 116 24.24 8.66 -13.85
C GLY A 116 24.64 10.14 -13.86
N LYS A 117 24.61 10.78 -15.03
CA LYS A 117 24.96 12.19 -15.14
C LYS A 117 23.85 13.05 -14.54
N LEU A 118 24.24 14.01 -13.70
CA LEU A 118 23.33 15.06 -13.23
C LEU A 118 22.92 15.95 -14.41
N VAL A 119 21.64 15.90 -14.77
CA VAL A 119 21.05 16.65 -15.89
C VAL A 119 20.14 17.79 -15.42
N ILE A 120 19.65 17.73 -14.18
CA ILE A 120 18.97 18.84 -13.52
C ILE A 120 19.68 19.06 -12.17
N PRO A 121 20.18 20.27 -11.88
CA PRO A 121 20.96 20.57 -10.66
C PRO A 121 20.22 20.28 -9.34
N HIS A 122 20.98 20.14 -8.26
CA HIS A 122 20.46 19.98 -6.89
C HIS A 122 20.01 21.32 -6.31
N GLU A 123 18.87 21.82 -6.78
CA GLU A 123 18.34 23.13 -6.39
C GLU A 123 17.01 23.06 -5.61
N PHE A 124 16.30 21.93 -5.69
CA PHE A 124 14.97 21.78 -5.10
C PHE A 124 15.05 21.27 -3.66
N ASP A 125 14.24 21.82 -2.75
CA ASP A 125 14.08 21.28 -1.40
C ASP A 125 13.43 19.88 -1.42
N TYR A 126 12.60 19.62 -2.42
CA TYR A 126 11.96 18.34 -2.64
C TYR A 126 11.62 18.16 -4.12
N ALA A 127 11.67 16.93 -4.62
CA ALA A 127 11.37 16.60 -6.00
C ALA A 127 10.73 15.21 -6.12
N THR A 128 9.70 15.08 -6.97
CA THR A 128 9.07 13.79 -7.27
C THR A 128 9.63 13.17 -8.55
N ARG A 129 9.46 11.85 -8.72
CA ARG A 129 9.68 11.21 -10.02
C ARG A 129 8.82 11.86 -11.12
N PHE A 130 9.35 11.91 -12.33
CA PHE A 130 8.60 12.35 -13.51
C PHE A 130 7.44 11.40 -13.82
N SER A 131 6.28 11.97 -14.12
CA SER A 131 5.11 11.25 -14.60
C SER A 131 4.34 12.13 -15.57
N GLN A 132 4.00 11.57 -16.72
CA GLN A 132 3.37 12.24 -17.85
C GLN A 132 4.13 13.50 -18.31
N GLY A 133 5.47 13.45 -18.31
CA GLY A 133 6.36 14.52 -18.79
C GLY A 133 6.66 15.64 -17.80
N ILE A 134 6.09 15.61 -16.59
CA ILE A 134 6.18 16.68 -15.60
C ILE A 134 6.53 16.11 -14.21
N ALA A 135 7.24 16.89 -13.40
CA ALA A 135 7.55 16.54 -12.01
C ALA A 135 7.22 17.70 -11.08
N MET A 136 6.70 17.37 -9.90
CA MET A 136 6.47 18.33 -8.83
C MET A 136 7.79 18.60 -8.10
N VAL A 137 8.08 19.86 -7.84
CA VAL A 137 9.27 20.31 -7.11
C VAL A 137 8.89 21.34 -6.06
N MET A 138 9.71 21.44 -5.02
CA MET A 138 9.59 22.44 -3.97
C MET A 138 10.83 23.33 -3.95
N VAL A 139 10.61 24.65 -3.86
CA VAL A 139 11.64 25.66 -3.63
C VAL A 139 11.12 26.65 -2.61
N ASP A 140 11.88 26.91 -1.56
CA ASP A 140 11.57 27.86 -0.50
C ASP A 140 10.17 27.63 0.12
N ASN A 141 9.85 26.35 0.38
CA ASN A 141 8.56 25.88 0.88
C ASN A 141 7.35 26.15 -0.04
N LYS A 142 7.58 26.41 -1.33
CA LYS A 142 6.53 26.55 -2.33
C LYS A 142 6.64 25.46 -3.37
N TYR A 143 5.48 24.94 -3.80
CA TYR A 143 5.40 23.90 -4.81
C TYR A 143 5.23 24.51 -6.20
N GLY A 144 5.92 23.90 -7.16
CA GLY A 144 5.82 24.17 -8.59
C GLY A 144 6.06 22.90 -9.39
N TYR A 145 6.19 23.04 -10.70
CA TYR A 145 6.34 21.92 -11.61
C TYR A 145 7.35 22.21 -12.72
N ILE A 146 8.16 21.21 -13.03
CA ILE A 146 9.20 21.28 -14.07
C ILE A 146 8.99 20.22 -15.15
N ASN A 147 9.46 20.52 -16.36
CA ASN A 147 9.60 19.54 -17.43
C ASN A 147 10.93 18.76 -17.31
N LYS A 148 11.15 17.80 -18.20
CA LYS A 148 12.38 16.97 -18.21
C LYS A 148 13.67 17.74 -18.52
N GLN A 149 13.56 18.97 -19.02
CA GLN A 149 14.71 19.86 -19.24
C GLN A 149 15.05 20.68 -17.98
N GLY A 150 14.29 20.50 -16.88
CA GLY A 150 14.45 21.28 -15.66
C GLY A 150 13.83 22.67 -15.70
N SER A 151 13.15 23.04 -16.80
CA SER A 151 12.47 24.33 -16.90
C SER A 151 11.13 24.28 -16.18
N TYR A 152 10.80 25.35 -15.46
CA TYR A 152 9.48 25.50 -14.84
C TYR A 152 8.38 25.53 -15.90
N VAL A 153 7.46 24.58 -15.82
CA VAL A 153 6.15 24.63 -16.50
C VAL A 153 5.22 25.52 -15.67
N ILE A 154 5.28 25.36 -14.35
CA ILE A 154 4.53 26.18 -13.39
C ILE A 154 5.52 26.59 -12.28
N PRO A 155 5.88 27.88 -12.18
CA PRO A 155 6.83 28.34 -11.16
C PRO A 155 6.35 28.03 -9.73
N PRO A 156 7.26 27.85 -8.74
CA PRO A 156 6.87 27.57 -7.37
C PRO A 156 6.10 28.73 -6.74
N HIS A 157 4.83 28.49 -6.38
CA HIS A 157 4.00 29.50 -5.70
C HIS A 157 2.86 28.91 -4.86
N PHE A 158 2.55 27.61 -5.01
CA PHE A 158 1.53 26.94 -4.22
C PHE A 158 2.04 26.61 -2.82
N ASP A 159 1.16 26.69 -1.81
CA ASP A 159 1.46 26.28 -0.43
C ASP A 159 1.60 24.75 -0.31
N TYR A 160 0.83 24.04 -1.13
CA TYR A 160 0.87 22.58 -1.27
C TYR A 160 0.46 22.19 -2.69
N ALA A 161 0.98 21.06 -3.18
CA ALA A 161 0.57 20.50 -4.46
C ALA A 161 0.67 18.96 -4.46
N THR A 162 -0.07 18.31 -5.36
CA THR A 162 0.07 16.87 -5.64
C THR A 162 0.76 16.62 -6.98
N LYS A 163 1.18 15.38 -7.22
CA LYS A 163 1.59 14.94 -8.56
C LYS A 163 0.40 15.04 -9.53
N PHE A 164 0.70 15.14 -10.82
CA PHE A 164 -0.32 15.05 -11.85
C PHE A 164 -0.78 13.60 -12.03
N LEU A 165 -2.09 13.38 -12.04
CA LEU A 165 -2.73 12.13 -12.44
C LEU A 165 -3.87 12.45 -13.40
N GLU A 166 -3.94 11.72 -14.51
CA GLU A 166 -4.92 11.97 -15.58
C GLU A 166 -5.01 13.44 -16.03
N GLY A 167 -3.88 14.17 -16.01
CA GLY A 167 -3.82 15.58 -16.41
C GLY A 167 -4.21 16.61 -15.35
N ILE A 168 -4.53 16.19 -14.12
CA ILE A 168 -5.01 17.07 -13.04
C ILE A 168 -4.09 16.98 -11.83
N ALA A 169 -3.90 18.10 -11.14
CA ALA A 169 -3.27 18.16 -9.82
C ALA A 169 -4.10 18.98 -8.84
N VAL A 170 -4.07 18.58 -7.57
CA VAL A 170 -4.62 19.36 -6.45
C VAL A 170 -3.56 20.34 -6.00
N VAL A 171 -3.96 21.59 -5.79
CA VAL A 171 -3.09 22.66 -5.29
C VAL A 171 -3.74 23.41 -4.14
N GLU A 172 -2.93 23.90 -3.22
CA GLU A 172 -3.37 24.73 -2.10
C GLU A 172 -2.79 26.14 -2.23
N VAL A 173 -3.66 27.13 -2.03
CA VAL A 173 -3.30 28.55 -1.94
C VAL A 173 -4.07 29.16 -0.78
N LYS A 174 -3.35 29.74 0.18
CA LYS A 174 -3.92 30.41 1.37
C LYS A 174 -4.94 29.51 2.10
N GLN A 175 -4.57 28.27 2.38
CA GLN A 175 -5.39 27.27 3.10
C GLN A 175 -6.66 26.83 2.35
N LYS A 176 -6.74 27.08 1.03
CA LYS A 176 -7.83 26.62 0.19
C LYS A 176 -7.29 25.75 -0.94
N TYR A 177 -8.00 24.66 -1.22
CA TYR A 177 -7.68 23.73 -2.28
C TYR A 177 -8.42 24.07 -3.58
N GLY A 178 -7.72 23.88 -4.68
CA GLY A 178 -8.22 23.97 -6.05
C GLY A 178 -7.61 22.87 -6.93
N LEU A 179 -8.00 22.88 -8.20
CA LEU A 179 -7.52 21.94 -9.22
C LEU A 179 -6.90 22.71 -10.37
N ILE A 180 -5.77 22.23 -10.87
CA ILE A 180 -5.10 22.77 -12.05
C ILE A 180 -4.89 21.71 -13.13
N ASP A 181 -4.81 22.17 -14.37
CA ASP A 181 -4.29 21.38 -15.48
C ASP A 181 -2.74 21.44 -15.55
N LYS A 182 -2.14 20.68 -16.48
CA LYS A 182 -0.68 20.63 -16.67
C LYS A 182 -0.04 21.95 -17.11
N THR A 183 -0.83 22.91 -17.58
CA THR A 183 -0.34 24.24 -17.95
C THR A 183 -0.43 25.23 -16.79
N GLY A 184 -1.04 24.83 -15.67
CA GLY A 184 -1.24 25.66 -14.48
C GLY A 184 -2.54 26.45 -14.49
N ASN A 185 -3.42 26.25 -15.48
CA ASN A 185 -4.74 26.88 -15.46
C ASN A 185 -5.63 26.21 -14.42
N TYR A 186 -6.37 27.01 -13.68
CA TYR A 186 -7.37 26.48 -12.73
C TYR A 186 -8.53 25.83 -13.47
N ILE A 187 -8.70 24.53 -13.24
CA ILE A 187 -9.93 23.80 -13.53
C ILE A 187 -10.98 24.17 -12.47
N ALA A 188 -10.55 24.23 -11.21
CA ALA A 188 -11.33 24.76 -10.09
C ALA A 188 -10.45 25.69 -9.27
N ALA A 189 -10.90 26.94 -9.09
CA ALA A 189 -10.15 27.91 -8.30
C ALA A 189 -10.04 27.45 -6.82
N PRO A 190 -8.97 27.84 -6.09
CA PRO A 190 -8.75 27.44 -4.70
C PRO A 190 -9.79 28.02 -3.75
N ASN A 191 -10.90 27.29 -3.58
CA ASN A 191 -12.07 27.73 -2.81
C ASN A 191 -12.56 26.66 -1.83
N PHE A 192 -12.06 25.42 -1.93
CA PHE A 192 -12.49 24.31 -1.09
C PHE A 192 -11.63 24.23 0.16
N ASP A 193 -12.23 23.83 1.29
CA ASP A 193 -11.47 23.58 2.51
C ASP A 193 -10.80 22.20 2.47
N TYR A 194 -11.36 21.25 1.70
CA TYR A 194 -10.87 19.88 1.61
C TYR A 194 -11.06 19.29 0.22
N ILE A 195 -10.03 18.59 -0.28
CA ILE A 195 -10.10 17.65 -1.40
C ILE A 195 -9.39 16.39 -0.92
N TYR A 196 -10.07 15.24 -0.92
CA TYR A 196 -9.57 14.02 -0.26
C TYR A 196 -9.54 12.86 -1.25
N ASN A 197 -8.42 12.13 -1.29
CA ASN A 197 -8.33 10.82 -1.92
C ASN A 197 -8.37 9.75 -0.82
N SER A 198 -9.16 8.70 -1.04
CA SER A 198 -9.78 7.82 -0.04
C SER A 198 -8.86 7.06 0.91
N ASP A 199 -7.54 7.01 0.70
CA ASP A 199 -6.76 5.91 1.29
C ASP A 199 -5.59 6.25 2.22
N ASN A 200 -5.28 7.52 2.56
CA ASN A 200 -4.11 7.75 3.43
C ASN A 200 -4.20 8.90 4.45
N HIS A 201 -4.06 8.52 5.72
CA HIS A 201 -3.59 9.41 6.80
C HIS A 201 -2.09 9.70 6.65
N GLY A 202 -1.72 10.53 5.66
CA GLY A 202 -0.44 11.24 5.69
C GLY A 202 0.64 10.84 4.67
N GLY A 203 0.26 10.47 3.45
CA GLY A 203 1.19 10.52 2.31
C GLY A 203 1.10 11.87 1.60
N ILE A 204 2.19 12.65 1.57
CA ILE A 204 2.30 13.85 0.72
C ILE A 204 2.21 13.41 -0.76
N GLY A 205 1.27 13.97 -1.52
CA GLY A 205 1.29 13.95 -2.98
C GLY A 205 0.50 12.84 -3.68
N ASP A 206 -0.38 12.09 -3.00
CA ASP A 206 -1.33 11.21 -3.67
C ASP A 206 -2.39 12.04 -4.42
N PRO A 207 -2.52 11.86 -5.74
CA PRO A 207 -3.38 12.70 -6.59
C PRO A 207 -4.86 12.39 -6.36
N ALA A 208 -5.74 13.39 -6.39
CA ALA A 208 -7.18 13.16 -6.34
C ALA A 208 -7.70 12.61 -7.69
N GLU A 209 -8.58 11.61 -7.65
CA GLU A 209 -9.15 10.96 -8.83
C GLU A 209 -10.63 11.30 -9.03
N PHE A 210 -11.05 11.34 -10.31
CA PHE A 210 -12.46 11.41 -10.66
C PHE A 210 -13.02 9.99 -10.85
N LYS A 211 -13.78 9.49 -9.88
CA LYS A 211 -14.51 8.22 -10.03
C LYS A 211 -15.88 8.49 -10.65
N ASP A 212 -16.22 7.76 -11.71
CA ASP A 212 -17.39 7.99 -12.56
C ASP A 212 -17.58 9.47 -12.97
N GLY A 213 -16.46 10.20 -13.16
CA GLY A 213 -16.46 11.60 -13.59
C GLY A 213 -16.75 12.63 -12.49
N LEU A 214 -16.86 12.21 -11.23
CA LEU A 214 -17.09 13.08 -10.07
C LEU A 214 -15.96 12.95 -9.03
N MET A 215 -15.68 14.04 -8.34
CA MET A 215 -14.70 14.11 -7.26
C MET A 215 -15.33 14.77 -6.04
N ARG A 216 -15.09 14.19 -4.86
CA ARG A 216 -15.56 14.72 -3.58
C ARG A 216 -14.77 15.96 -3.18
N VAL A 217 -15.48 16.98 -2.71
CA VAL A 217 -14.91 18.22 -2.20
C VAL A 217 -15.66 18.67 -0.95
N GLY A 218 -14.95 19.27 0.00
CA GLY A 218 -15.48 19.70 1.29
C GLY A 218 -15.39 21.21 1.49
N MET A 219 -16.37 21.76 2.19
CA MET A 219 -16.41 23.17 2.63
C MET A 219 -16.77 23.29 4.11
N GLY A 220 -16.10 24.21 4.79
CA GLY A 220 -16.29 24.51 6.21
C GLY A 220 -15.89 23.36 7.13
N GLY A 221 -16.03 23.58 8.44
CA GLY A 221 -15.65 22.60 9.46
C GLY A 221 -14.21 22.75 9.94
N GLN A 222 -13.88 22.06 11.02
CA GLN A 222 -12.58 22.12 11.67
C GLN A 222 -11.85 20.80 11.53
N ARG A 223 -10.56 20.90 11.19
CA ARG A 223 -9.66 19.74 11.15
C ARG A 223 -9.47 19.22 12.57
N CYS A 224 -9.74 17.94 12.75
CA CYS A 224 -9.59 17.26 14.02
C CYS A 224 -8.15 16.77 14.17
N TYR A 225 -7.69 16.61 15.42
CA TYR A 225 -6.32 16.16 15.72
C TYR A 225 -5.95 14.84 15.03
N MET A 226 -6.94 13.95 14.80
CA MET A 226 -6.77 12.67 14.10
C MET A 226 -6.95 12.74 12.57
N GLY A 227 -6.93 13.94 11.97
CA GLY A 227 -7.01 14.12 10.51
C GLY A 227 -8.42 14.21 9.91
N GLY A 228 -9.46 14.08 10.74
CA GLY A 228 -10.87 14.25 10.38
C GLY A 228 -11.33 15.69 10.13
N VAL A 229 -12.58 15.86 9.71
CA VAL A 229 -13.27 17.16 9.62
C VAL A 229 -14.61 17.11 10.34
N THR A 230 -14.77 17.92 11.39
CA THR A 230 -16.06 18.09 12.07
C THR A 230 -16.78 19.34 11.62
N GLY A 231 -18.10 19.25 11.42
CA GLY A 231 -18.95 20.40 11.05
C GLY A 231 -18.86 20.84 9.59
N GLY A 232 -17.94 20.27 8.80
CA GLY A 232 -17.84 20.50 7.37
C GLY A 232 -18.94 19.80 6.57
N LYS A 233 -19.17 20.27 5.35
CA LYS A 233 -20.12 19.69 4.41
C LYS A 233 -19.44 19.29 3.12
N TRP A 234 -19.79 18.10 2.66
CA TRP A 234 -19.25 17.49 1.46
C TRP A 234 -20.24 17.55 0.30
N GLY A 235 -19.69 17.74 -0.88
CA GLY A 235 -20.35 17.75 -2.18
C GLY A 235 -19.43 17.16 -3.24
N TYR A 236 -19.81 17.31 -4.51
CA TYR A 236 -19.04 16.77 -5.63
C TYR A 236 -18.91 17.76 -6.77
N ILE A 237 -17.73 17.77 -7.40
CA ILE A 237 -17.44 18.51 -8.62
C ILE A 237 -17.25 17.55 -9.79
N ASN A 238 -17.53 18.02 -11.00
CA ASN A 238 -17.18 17.29 -12.23
C ASN A 238 -15.77 17.63 -12.73
N LYS A 239 -15.34 16.99 -13.82
CA LYS A 239 -14.03 17.23 -14.47
C LYS A 239 -13.79 18.67 -14.94
N MET A 240 -14.83 19.51 -15.01
CA MET A 240 -14.72 20.96 -15.30
C MET A 240 -14.63 21.81 -14.03
N GLY A 241 -14.48 21.21 -12.85
CA GLY A 241 -14.40 21.91 -11.57
C GLY A 241 -15.73 22.47 -11.06
N LYS A 242 -16.84 22.21 -11.75
CA LYS A 242 -18.17 22.71 -11.37
C LYS A 242 -18.79 21.83 -10.31
N VAL A 243 -19.34 22.43 -9.26
CA VAL A 243 -20.12 21.73 -8.24
C VAL A 243 -21.39 21.18 -8.88
N VAL A 244 -21.50 19.85 -8.92
CA VAL A 244 -22.67 19.12 -9.44
C VAL A 244 -23.59 18.74 -8.29
N ILE A 245 -23.01 18.35 -7.16
CA ILE A 245 -23.76 17.96 -5.97
C ILE A 245 -23.38 18.93 -4.83
N PRO A 246 -24.32 19.73 -4.31
CA PRO A 246 -24.04 20.75 -3.30
C PRO A 246 -23.47 20.18 -2.00
N PHE A 247 -22.74 21.03 -1.27
CA PHE A 247 -22.17 20.74 0.05
C PHE A 247 -23.26 20.58 1.12
N LYS A 248 -23.78 19.36 1.29
CA LYS A 248 -24.87 19.09 2.26
C LYS A 248 -24.64 17.86 3.14
N PHE A 249 -23.75 16.96 2.73
CA PHE A 249 -23.50 15.71 3.44
C PHE A 249 -22.43 15.88 4.51
N ALA A 250 -22.57 15.17 5.63
CA ALA A 250 -21.50 15.08 6.61
C ALA A 250 -20.39 14.11 6.16
N ILE A 251 -20.77 13.07 5.40
CA ILE A 251 -19.86 12.05 4.87
C ILE A 251 -20.26 11.72 3.43
N THR A 252 -19.27 11.57 2.56
CA THR A 252 -19.40 11.18 1.16
C THR A 252 -18.26 10.26 0.77
N GLU A 253 -18.54 9.33 -0.13
CA GLU A 253 -17.57 8.37 -0.65
C GLU A 253 -17.54 8.43 -2.17
N GLU A 254 -16.56 7.81 -2.79
CA GLU A 254 -16.43 7.86 -4.24
C GLU A 254 -17.59 7.17 -4.97
N PHE A 255 -17.80 7.56 -6.22
CA PHE A 255 -18.79 6.92 -7.08
C PHE A 255 -18.27 5.61 -7.66
N TYR A 256 -19.08 4.55 -7.54
CA TYR A 256 -18.88 3.27 -8.19
C TYR A 256 -20.19 2.82 -8.84
N ASN A 257 -20.12 2.37 -10.10
CA ASN A 257 -21.30 2.01 -10.90
C ASN A 257 -22.41 3.11 -10.90
N GLY A 258 -22.01 4.38 -10.89
CA GLY A 258 -22.90 5.54 -10.89
C GLY A 258 -23.61 5.79 -9.56
N ARG A 259 -23.13 5.21 -8.46
CA ARG A 259 -23.69 5.40 -7.11
C ARG A 259 -22.59 5.78 -6.12
N ALA A 260 -22.90 6.69 -5.21
CA ALA A 260 -22.05 7.00 -4.07
C ALA A 260 -22.84 6.82 -2.77
N ARG A 261 -22.20 6.26 -1.75
CA ARG A 261 -22.76 6.22 -0.40
C ARG A 261 -22.50 7.56 0.30
N VAL A 262 -23.51 8.05 1.01
CA VAL A 262 -23.49 9.35 1.69
C VAL A 262 -24.19 9.27 3.05
N SER A 263 -23.85 10.20 3.94
CA SER A 263 -24.54 10.37 5.21
C SER A 263 -24.76 11.84 5.59
N MET A 264 -25.84 12.11 6.32
CA MET A 264 -26.12 13.43 6.92
C MET A 264 -25.42 13.62 8.27
N SER A 265 -24.88 12.55 8.86
CA SER A 265 -24.33 12.59 10.22
C SER A 265 -23.11 11.69 10.37
N ALA A 266 -22.08 12.21 11.01
CA ALA A 266 -20.91 11.45 11.41
C ALA A 266 -21.00 11.08 12.91
N LEU A 267 -20.62 9.84 13.24
CA LEU A 267 -20.49 9.33 14.61
C LEU A 267 -19.17 9.73 15.25
N ASP A 268 -18.17 10.04 14.42
CA ASP A 268 -16.84 10.42 14.87
C ASP A 268 -16.38 11.70 14.19
N CYS A 269 -15.32 12.26 14.76
CA CYS A 269 -14.68 13.45 14.23
C CYS A 269 -13.96 13.22 12.89
N GLU A 270 -13.68 11.95 12.59
CA GLU A 270 -13.00 11.52 11.36
C GLU A 270 -13.94 11.48 10.16
N ALA A 271 -15.24 11.62 10.40
CA ALA A 271 -16.26 11.47 9.39
C ALA A 271 -16.14 10.10 8.68
N ARG A 272 -15.63 9.07 9.39
CA ARG A 272 -15.43 7.70 8.87
C ARG A 272 -16.61 6.81 9.18
N ASN A 273 -17.17 6.94 10.38
CA ASN A 273 -18.35 6.19 10.77
C ASN A 273 -19.60 7.06 10.63
N ALA A 274 -20.51 6.66 9.75
CA ALA A 274 -21.82 7.29 9.65
C ALA A 274 -22.80 6.72 10.68
N ILE A 275 -23.77 7.53 11.12
CA ILE A 275 -24.90 7.01 11.90
C ILE A 275 -25.74 6.07 11.03
N LYS A 276 -26.07 6.54 9.82
CA LYS A 276 -26.78 5.80 8.78
C LYS A 276 -26.29 6.21 7.41
N TRP A 277 -26.16 5.24 6.52
CA TRP A 277 -25.82 5.44 5.12
C TRP A 277 -27.07 5.42 4.23
N GLY A 278 -27.01 6.20 3.16
CA GLY A 278 -27.89 6.11 2.00
C GLY A 278 -27.09 6.26 0.70
N TYR A 279 -27.73 6.07 -0.45
CA TYR A 279 -27.08 6.20 -1.75
C TYR A 279 -27.68 7.33 -2.58
N ILE A 280 -26.82 7.97 -3.36
CA ILE A 280 -27.20 8.94 -4.39
C ILE A 280 -26.69 8.51 -5.76
N ASN A 281 -27.33 9.02 -6.80
CA ASN A 281 -26.80 8.96 -8.17
C ASN A 281 -25.89 10.17 -8.48
N SER A 282 -25.36 10.23 -9.69
CA SER A 282 -24.44 11.27 -10.14
C SER A 282 -25.05 12.68 -10.25
N SER A 283 -26.37 12.81 -10.26
CA SER A 283 -27.06 14.12 -10.15
C SER A 283 -27.32 14.53 -8.70
N GLY A 284 -27.03 13.66 -7.73
CA GLY A 284 -27.25 13.91 -6.30
C GLY A 284 -28.66 13.60 -5.80
N GLU A 285 -29.46 12.91 -6.61
CA GLU A 285 -30.78 12.40 -6.23
C GLU A 285 -30.62 11.18 -5.34
N TYR A 286 -31.48 11.08 -4.31
CA TYR A 286 -31.48 9.94 -3.40
C TYR A 286 -32.04 8.70 -4.08
N ILE A 287 -31.22 7.66 -4.16
CA ILE A 287 -31.60 6.32 -4.58
C ILE A 287 -32.16 5.55 -3.38
N THR A 288 -31.58 5.78 -2.21
CA THR A 288 -32.14 5.30 -0.94
C THR A 288 -32.14 6.41 0.09
N GLY A 289 -33.04 6.33 1.07
CA GLY A 289 -32.91 7.10 2.31
C GLY A 289 -31.72 6.62 3.16
N PHE A 290 -31.50 7.31 4.27
CA PHE A 290 -30.45 6.98 5.26
C PHE A 290 -30.94 5.92 6.23
N GLN A 291 -30.72 4.65 5.91
CA GLN A 291 -31.30 3.52 6.66
C GLN A 291 -30.29 2.41 6.99
N PHE A 292 -29.16 2.36 6.29
CA PHE A 292 -28.17 1.29 6.45
C PHE A 292 -27.20 1.61 7.58
N ASP A 293 -26.95 0.64 8.47
CA ASP A 293 -25.94 0.76 9.53
C ASP A 293 -24.53 0.84 8.94
N ARG A 294 -24.28 0.04 7.89
CA ARG A 294 -23.07 0.07 7.05
C ARG A 294 -23.46 -0.16 5.59
N ALA A 295 -22.62 0.30 4.68
CA ALA A 295 -22.85 0.23 3.25
C ALA A 295 -21.50 0.13 2.54
N ASN A 296 -21.34 -0.80 1.59
CA ASN A 296 -20.13 -0.93 0.77
C ASN A 296 -20.30 -0.18 -0.56
N ASN A 297 -19.22 -0.05 -1.33
CA ASN A 297 -19.33 0.48 -2.69
C ASN A 297 -20.07 -0.52 -3.58
N PHE A 298 -20.70 -0.01 -4.65
CA PHE A 298 -21.26 -0.89 -5.67
C PHE A 298 -20.14 -1.60 -6.42
N SER A 299 -20.35 -2.88 -6.68
CA SER A 299 -19.53 -3.69 -7.57
C SER A 299 -20.43 -4.63 -8.36
N GLU A 300 -20.19 -4.70 -9.67
CA GLU A 300 -21.00 -5.49 -10.61
C GLU A 300 -22.53 -5.28 -10.50
N GLY A 301 -22.94 -4.06 -10.15
CA GLY A 301 -24.33 -3.65 -10.03
C GLY A 301 -25.01 -3.94 -8.70
N LEU A 302 -24.31 -4.50 -7.71
CA LEU A 302 -24.82 -4.75 -6.36
C LEU A 302 -23.95 -4.09 -5.29
N ALA A 303 -24.54 -3.70 -4.16
CA ALA A 303 -23.81 -3.22 -2.99
C ALA A 303 -24.23 -3.98 -1.73
N ALA A 304 -23.25 -4.38 -0.93
CA ALA A 304 -23.50 -4.98 0.38
C ALA A 304 -23.96 -3.90 1.36
N VAL A 305 -25.05 -4.16 2.09
CA VAL A 305 -25.59 -3.23 3.10
C VAL A 305 -25.93 -3.96 4.38
N GLU A 306 -25.70 -3.31 5.51
CA GLU A 306 -26.03 -3.82 6.84
C GLU A 306 -27.31 -3.14 7.36
N ILE A 307 -28.27 -3.94 7.81
CA ILE A 307 -29.51 -3.50 8.44
C ILE A 307 -29.76 -4.36 9.66
N GLY A 308 -29.79 -3.75 10.85
CA GLY A 308 -30.06 -4.46 12.11
C GLY A 308 -28.98 -5.49 12.45
N GLY A 309 -27.72 -5.19 12.11
CA GLY A 309 -26.57 -6.07 12.39
C GLY A 309 -26.43 -7.27 11.45
N LYS A 310 -27.18 -7.32 10.35
CA LYS A 310 -27.09 -8.36 9.33
C LYS A 310 -26.86 -7.76 7.95
N TRP A 311 -26.11 -8.47 7.13
CA TRP A 311 -25.75 -8.06 5.78
C TRP A 311 -26.67 -8.68 4.73
N GLY A 312 -27.05 -7.86 3.76
CA GLY A 312 -27.76 -8.21 2.53
C GLY A 312 -27.22 -7.38 1.36
N TYR A 313 -27.92 -7.39 0.23
CA TYR A 313 -27.50 -6.67 -0.97
C TYR A 313 -28.64 -5.91 -1.62
N ILE A 314 -28.32 -4.72 -2.13
CA ILE A 314 -29.21 -3.89 -2.94
C ILE A 314 -28.70 -3.81 -4.38
N ASP A 315 -29.63 -3.58 -5.32
CA ASP A 315 -29.31 -3.23 -6.71
C ASP A 315 -29.12 -1.72 -6.92
N LEU A 316 -28.80 -1.32 -8.15
CA LEU A 316 -28.61 0.09 -8.54
C LEU A 316 -29.86 0.97 -8.38
N SER A 317 -31.05 0.39 -8.24
CA SER A 317 -32.29 1.12 -7.92
C SER A 317 -32.48 1.32 -6.41
N GLY A 318 -31.62 0.72 -5.58
CA GLY A 318 -31.72 0.76 -4.13
C GLY A 318 -32.62 -0.34 -3.55
N LYS A 319 -33.12 -1.25 -4.39
CA LYS A 319 -34.01 -2.33 -3.95
C LYS A 319 -33.19 -3.47 -3.37
N LEU A 320 -33.64 -4.00 -2.23
CA LEU A 320 -33.08 -5.24 -1.67
C LEU A 320 -33.32 -6.41 -2.62
N VAL A 321 -32.24 -6.99 -3.12
CA VAL A 321 -32.26 -8.22 -3.93
C VAL A 321 -31.90 -9.45 -3.10
N ILE A 322 -31.07 -9.26 -2.06
CA ILE A 322 -30.73 -10.30 -1.09
C ILE A 322 -31.04 -9.74 0.29
N PRO A 323 -32.06 -10.25 0.99
CA PRO A 323 -32.44 -9.74 2.31
C PRO A 323 -31.30 -9.88 3.34
N PRO A 324 -31.23 -8.97 4.33
CA PRO A 324 -30.25 -9.04 5.42
C PRO A 324 -30.35 -10.36 6.20
N GLN A 325 -29.33 -11.21 6.09
CA GLN A 325 -29.32 -12.53 6.74
C GLN A 325 -27.91 -13.01 7.14
N PHE A 326 -26.86 -12.41 6.58
CA PHE A 326 -25.48 -12.83 6.80
C PHE A 326 -24.80 -12.03 7.92
N LYS A 327 -23.74 -12.60 8.51
CA LYS A 327 -22.94 -11.93 9.53
C LYS A 327 -22.02 -10.85 8.93
N SER A 328 -21.53 -11.08 7.72
CA SER A 328 -20.82 -10.09 6.90
C SER A 328 -20.86 -10.50 5.42
N GLY A 329 -20.64 -9.54 4.52
CA GLY A 329 -20.53 -9.79 3.08
C GLY A 329 -19.49 -8.88 2.43
N ARG A 330 -18.74 -9.42 1.47
CA ARG A 330 -17.85 -8.65 0.59
C ARG A 330 -18.59 -8.20 -0.67
N GLU A 331 -17.94 -7.34 -1.46
CA GLU A 331 -18.39 -6.95 -2.79
C GLU A 331 -18.48 -8.17 -3.73
N PHE A 332 -19.36 -8.08 -4.73
CA PHE A 332 -19.36 -9.05 -5.82
C PHE A 332 -18.12 -8.84 -6.69
N SER A 333 -17.48 -9.96 -7.06
CA SER A 333 -16.41 -10.00 -8.04
C SER A 333 -16.49 -11.29 -8.85
N GLU A 334 -16.42 -11.13 -10.17
CA GLU A 334 -16.63 -12.15 -11.18
C GLU A 334 -17.90 -13.02 -10.98
N GLY A 335 -18.98 -12.39 -10.53
CA GLY A 335 -20.28 -13.01 -10.32
C GLY A 335 -20.53 -13.65 -8.95
N LEU A 336 -19.53 -13.68 -8.06
CA LEU A 336 -19.65 -14.27 -6.71
C LEU A 336 -19.28 -13.27 -5.62
N ALA A 337 -19.86 -13.43 -4.43
CA ALA A 337 -19.48 -12.67 -3.24
C ALA A 337 -19.18 -13.60 -2.07
N ALA A 338 -18.07 -13.36 -1.37
CA ALA A 338 -17.76 -14.06 -0.13
C ALA A 338 -18.64 -13.51 1.01
N ILE A 339 -19.35 -14.39 1.71
CA ILE A 339 -20.19 -14.03 2.84
C ILE A 339 -19.86 -14.90 4.04
N LYS A 340 -20.00 -14.34 5.25
CA LYS A 340 -19.85 -15.08 6.50
C LYS A 340 -21.23 -15.52 7.00
N SER A 341 -21.40 -16.84 7.12
CA SER A 341 -22.67 -17.43 7.59
C SER A 341 -22.96 -17.06 9.04
N SER A 342 -24.24 -16.82 9.33
CA SER A 342 -24.73 -16.57 10.69
C SER A 342 -24.81 -17.84 11.53
N GLU A 343 -24.80 -19.03 10.91
CA GLU A 343 -24.98 -20.32 11.61
C GLU A 343 -23.68 -20.82 12.22
N ASN A 344 -22.61 -20.88 11.43
CA ASN A 344 -21.31 -21.44 11.84
C ASN A 344 -20.17 -20.41 11.86
N GLY A 345 -20.42 -19.18 11.38
CA GLY A 345 -19.39 -18.16 11.30
C GLY A 345 -18.30 -18.43 10.26
N LEU A 346 -18.48 -19.39 9.35
CA LEU A 346 -17.55 -19.67 8.25
C LEU A 346 -17.95 -18.90 6.99
N TYR A 347 -16.99 -18.72 6.10
CA TYR A 347 -17.18 -18.12 4.80
C TYR A 347 -17.60 -19.15 3.75
N GLY A 348 -18.53 -18.74 2.90
CA GLY A 348 -18.90 -19.39 1.65
C GLY A 348 -19.11 -18.34 0.57
N TYR A 349 -19.52 -18.76 -0.63
CA TYR A 349 -19.73 -17.87 -1.76
C TYR A 349 -21.16 -17.97 -2.30
N ILE A 350 -21.77 -16.81 -2.53
CA ILE A 350 -23.11 -16.69 -3.09
C ILE A 350 -23.09 -16.09 -4.49
N ASP A 351 -24.07 -16.46 -5.30
CA ASP A 351 -24.37 -15.78 -6.56
C ASP A 351 -25.20 -14.49 -6.33
N LYS A 352 -25.50 -13.77 -7.42
CA LYS A 352 -26.31 -12.54 -7.39
C LYS A 352 -27.78 -12.75 -6.99
N THR A 353 -28.24 -14.00 -6.90
CA THR A 353 -29.58 -14.35 -6.37
C THR A 353 -29.55 -14.60 -4.85
N GLY A 354 -28.36 -14.65 -4.24
CA GLY A 354 -28.16 -14.95 -2.83
C GLY A 354 -28.04 -16.44 -2.52
N LYS A 355 -28.00 -17.30 -3.54
CA LYS A 355 -27.84 -18.75 -3.35
C LYS A 355 -26.37 -19.08 -3.20
N PHE A 356 -26.06 -19.98 -2.28
CA PHE A 356 -24.71 -20.52 -2.14
C PHE A 356 -24.33 -21.31 -3.38
N VAL A 357 -23.24 -20.89 -4.02
CA VAL A 357 -22.51 -21.67 -5.01
C VAL A 357 -21.47 -22.53 -4.30
N ILE A 358 -20.87 -22.00 -3.22
CA ILE A 358 -19.92 -22.72 -2.37
C ILE A 358 -20.41 -22.59 -0.93
N SER A 359 -20.76 -23.72 -0.31
CA SER A 359 -21.27 -23.74 1.05
C SER A 359 -20.24 -23.20 2.07
N PRO A 360 -20.69 -22.59 3.18
CA PRO A 360 -19.79 -22.06 4.20
C PRO A 360 -18.89 -23.12 4.82
N GLN A 361 -17.58 -23.01 4.59
CA GLN A 361 -16.59 -23.98 5.07
C GLN A 361 -15.21 -23.38 5.37
N PHE A 362 -14.96 -22.10 5.04
CA PHE A 362 -13.65 -21.47 5.18
C PHE A 362 -13.58 -20.53 6.40
N SER A 363 -12.46 -20.47 7.11
CA SER A 363 -12.23 -19.48 8.19
C SER A 363 -12.05 -18.06 7.64
N GLY A 364 -11.54 -17.96 6.40
CA GLY A 364 -11.34 -16.72 5.66
C GLY A 364 -11.55 -16.91 4.16
N ALA A 365 -11.94 -15.83 3.47
CA ALA A 365 -12.22 -15.83 2.04
C ALA A 365 -11.94 -14.45 1.42
N GLU A 366 -11.34 -14.44 0.24
CA GLU A 366 -11.06 -13.27 -0.60
C GLU A 366 -12.03 -13.20 -1.80
N ASN A 367 -12.05 -12.06 -2.48
CA ASN A 367 -12.85 -11.87 -3.69
C ASN A 367 -12.24 -12.70 -4.84
N PHE A 368 -13.09 -13.17 -5.76
CA PHE A 368 -12.61 -13.82 -6.98
C PHE A 368 -11.88 -12.82 -7.88
N SER A 369 -10.76 -13.24 -8.44
CA SER A 369 -9.98 -12.52 -9.46
C SER A 369 -9.25 -13.54 -10.33
N ASP A 370 -9.27 -13.32 -11.65
CA ASP A 370 -8.75 -14.22 -12.67
C ASP A 370 -9.23 -15.67 -12.52
N GLY A 371 -10.51 -15.84 -12.15
CA GLY A 371 -11.15 -17.16 -12.01
C GLY A 371 -10.82 -17.93 -10.73
N SER A 372 -10.06 -17.35 -9.79
CA SER A 372 -9.70 -18.00 -8.52
C SER A 372 -9.92 -17.09 -7.31
N ALA A 373 -10.00 -17.67 -6.11
CA ALA A 373 -10.07 -16.92 -4.86
C ALA A 373 -9.20 -17.56 -3.78
N GLY A 374 -8.54 -16.72 -2.97
CA GLY A 374 -7.86 -17.13 -1.76
C GLY A 374 -8.85 -17.53 -0.67
N VAL A 375 -8.66 -18.69 -0.08
CA VAL A 375 -9.45 -19.19 1.06
C VAL A 375 -8.55 -19.70 2.16
N GLU A 376 -9.05 -19.66 3.38
CA GLU A 376 -8.35 -20.11 4.57
C GLU A 376 -9.09 -21.24 5.26
N VAL A 377 -8.35 -22.26 5.68
CA VAL A 377 -8.82 -23.39 6.49
C VAL A 377 -7.77 -23.69 7.53
N ASN A 378 -8.13 -23.65 8.82
CA ASN A 378 -7.22 -23.90 9.95
C ASN A 378 -5.93 -23.07 9.88
N ASP A 379 -6.05 -21.76 9.67
CA ASP A 379 -4.94 -20.79 9.55
C ASP A 379 -3.98 -21.07 8.38
N LYS A 380 -4.38 -21.91 7.42
CA LYS A 380 -3.63 -22.17 6.18
C LYS A 380 -4.40 -21.68 4.98
N ARG A 381 -3.68 -21.09 4.04
CA ARG A 381 -4.22 -20.56 2.79
C ARG A 381 -4.10 -21.56 1.65
N GLY A 382 -5.14 -21.58 0.83
CA GLY A 382 -5.26 -22.29 -0.43
C GLY A 382 -5.98 -21.43 -1.47
N LEU A 383 -6.10 -21.94 -2.69
CA LEU A 383 -6.85 -21.30 -3.77
C LEU A 383 -7.95 -22.24 -4.26
N ILE A 384 -9.11 -21.68 -4.54
CA ILE A 384 -10.25 -22.39 -5.13
C ILE A 384 -10.66 -21.78 -6.47
N ASP A 385 -11.29 -22.59 -7.32
CA ASP A 385 -12.03 -22.10 -8.48
C ASP A 385 -13.48 -21.69 -8.09
N LYS A 386 -14.25 -21.19 -9.07
CA LYS A 386 -15.64 -20.76 -8.88
C LYS A 386 -16.62 -21.87 -8.48
N THR A 387 -16.23 -23.14 -8.63
CA THR A 387 -17.02 -24.29 -8.17
C THR A 387 -16.70 -24.66 -6.72
N GLY A 388 -15.66 -24.05 -6.13
CA GLY A 388 -15.16 -24.36 -4.80
C GLY A 388 -14.15 -25.50 -4.77
N LYS A 389 -13.73 -26.00 -5.94
CA LYS A 389 -12.68 -27.01 -6.03
C LYS A 389 -11.34 -26.35 -5.74
N TYR A 390 -10.53 -26.98 -4.88
CA TYR A 390 -9.16 -26.53 -4.65
C TYR A 390 -8.33 -26.63 -5.93
N LEU A 391 -7.80 -25.48 -6.34
CA LEU A 391 -6.68 -25.38 -7.26
C LEU A 391 -5.37 -25.60 -6.48
N ILE A 392 -5.33 -25.11 -5.24
CA ILE A 392 -4.24 -25.28 -4.29
C ILE A 392 -4.85 -25.60 -2.92
N GLU A 393 -4.51 -26.75 -2.37
CA GLU A 393 -4.95 -27.18 -1.04
C GLU A 393 -4.42 -26.22 0.06
N PRO A 394 -5.22 -25.93 1.11
CA PRO A 394 -4.80 -25.07 2.21
C PRO A 394 -3.62 -25.67 2.98
N LYS A 395 -2.42 -25.12 2.76
CA LYS A 395 -1.19 -25.59 3.44
C LYS A 395 -0.12 -24.51 3.67
N PHE A 396 -0.29 -23.34 3.05
CA PHE A 396 0.66 -22.23 3.15
C PHE A 396 0.22 -21.21 4.19
N ASP A 397 1.14 -20.46 4.76
CA ASP A 397 0.81 -19.34 5.65
C ASP A 397 0.33 -18.12 4.84
N ALA A 398 0.89 -17.93 3.65
CA ALA A 398 0.48 -16.92 2.68
C ALA A 398 0.64 -17.42 1.24
N ILE A 399 -0.20 -16.91 0.33
CA ILE A 399 -0.09 -17.10 -1.12
C ILE A 399 -0.33 -15.72 -1.74
N SER A 400 0.60 -15.24 -2.56
CA SER A 400 0.43 -14.00 -3.34
C SER A 400 -0.41 -14.23 -4.60
N GLU A 401 -0.73 -13.15 -5.29
CA GLU A 401 -1.14 -13.24 -6.71
C GLU A 401 -0.06 -13.91 -7.57
N PHE A 402 -0.49 -14.46 -8.71
CA PHE A 402 0.44 -15.02 -9.68
C PHE A 402 1.07 -13.91 -10.51
N SER A 403 2.40 -13.83 -10.49
CA SER A 403 3.17 -13.03 -11.43
C SER A 403 3.98 -13.93 -12.35
N GLU A 404 3.81 -13.73 -13.66
CA GLU A 404 4.51 -14.48 -14.71
C GLU A 404 4.44 -16.01 -14.60
N GLY A 405 3.33 -16.53 -14.06
CA GLY A 405 3.06 -17.95 -13.91
C GLY A 405 3.50 -18.55 -12.56
N LEU A 406 4.10 -17.77 -11.66
CA LEU A 406 4.52 -18.19 -10.33
C LEU A 406 3.83 -17.34 -9.25
N ALA A 407 3.50 -17.95 -8.12
CA ALA A 407 3.04 -17.24 -6.92
C ALA A 407 4.07 -17.40 -5.79
N LEU A 408 4.33 -16.32 -5.07
CA LEU A 408 5.09 -16.32 -3.83
C LEU A 408 4.26 -17.00 -2.74
N VAL A 409 4.88 -17.91 -2.00
CA VAL A 409 4.26 -18.56 -0.85
C VAL A 409 5.15 -18.47 0.37
N ASP A 410 4.51 -18.29 1.52
CA ASP A 410 5.18 -18.40 2.81
C ASP A 410 4.79 -19.69 3.51
N LEU A 411 5.77 -20.35 4.10
CA LEU A 411 5.58 -21.51 4.96
C LEU A 411 6.66 -21.51 6.04
N ASN A 412 6.23 -21.52 7.31
CA ASN A 412 7.12 -21.52 8.48
C ASN A 412 8.12 -20.36 8.48
N LYS A 413 7.65 -19.14 8.14
CA LYS A 413 8.47 -17.90 8.05
C LYS A 413 9.56 -17.93 6.97
N LYS A 414 9.47 -18.86 6.02
CA LYS A 414 10.31 -18.90 4.83
C LYS A 414 9.45 -18.73 3.60
N SER A 415 10.04 -18.16 2.56
CA SER A 415 9.39 -17.90 1.29
C SER A 415 9.94 -18.81 0.19
N GLY A 416 9.07 -19.20 -0.73
CA GLY A 416 9.39 -19.91 -1.97
C GLY A 416 8.33 -19.62 -3.04
N TYR A 417 8.30 -20.43 -4.10
CA TYR A 417 7.39 -20.18 -5.22
C TYR A 417 6.71 -21.46 -5.71
N ILE A 418 5.43 -21.32 -6.07
CA ILE A 418 4.62 -22.37 -6.66
C ILE A 418 4.16 -22.00 -8.07
N ASP A 419 3.86 -23.00 -8.89
CA ASP A 419 3.13 -22.81 -10.14
C ASP A 419 1.60 -22.76 -9.92
N LYS A 420 0.85 -22.57 -11.02
CA LYS A 420 -0.62 -22.54 -11.03
C LYS A 420 -1.30 -23.83 -10.56
N THR A 421 -0.55 -24.94 -10.44
CA THR A 421 -1.04 -26.23 -9.94
C THR A 421 -0.76 -26.41 -8.43
N GLY A 422 -0.09 -25.45 -7.79
CA GLY A 422 0.31 -25.55 -6.39
C GLY A 422 1.58 -26.36 -6.15
N LYS A 423 2.31 -26.73 -7.21
CA LYS A 423 3.58 -27.42 -7.11
C LYS A 423 4.68 -26.41 -6.78
N ILE A 424 5.50 -26.73 -5.79
CA ILE A 424 6.70 -25.94 -5.45
C ILE A 424 7.67 -26.01 -6.64
N VAL A 425 7.91 -24.86 -7.27
CA VAL A 425 8.88 -24.67 -8.36
C VAL A 425 10.22 -24.22 -7.79
N ILE A 426 10.18 -23.33 -6.80
CA ILE A 426 11.37 -22.82 -6.11
C ILE A 426 11.20 -23.11 -4.63
N GLU A 427 12.18 -23.79 -4.08
CA GLU A 427 12.21 -24.24 -2.69
C GLU A 427 11.91 -23.10 -1.69
N ILE A 428 11.14 -23.42 -0.66
CA ILE A 428 10.77 -22.49 0.41
C ILE A 428 11.93 -22.38 1.40
N LYS A 429 12.85 -21.45 1.15
CA LYS A 429 14.08 -21.29 1.92
C LYS A 429 14.51 -19.85 2.18
N PHE A 430 13.95 -18.89 1.46
CA PHE A 430 14.32 -17.48 1.59
C PHE A 430 13.69 -16.87 2.83
N ASP A 431 14.38 -15.92 3.46
CA ASP A 431 13.80 -15.16 4.58
C ASP A 431 12.80 -14.11 4.09
N ARG A 432 13.01 -13.60 2.87
CA ARG A 432 12.06 -12.76 2.13
C ARG A 432 12.16 -13.04 0.64
N ALA A 433 11.08 -12.78 -0.07
CA ALA A 433 11.05 -12.88 -1.51
C ALA A 433 10.01 -11.89 -2.08
N GLY A 434 10.30 -11.34 -3.26
CA GLY A 434 9.39 -10.49 -4.01
C GLY A 434 8.69 -11.25 -5.15
N LEU A 435 7.72 -10.62 -5.80
CA LEU A 435 7.11 -11.17 -7.02
C LEU A 435 8.13 -11.18 -8.18
N PHE A 436 7.92 -12.07 -9.15
CA PHE A 436 8.69 -12.04 -10.39
C PHE A 436 8.28 -10.84 -11.25
N ASP A 437 9.25 -10.07 -11.75
CA ASP A 437 9.09 -9.08 -12.83
C ASP A 437 10.13 -9.36 -13.92
N ARG A 438 9.64 -9.64 -15.12
CA ARG A 438 10.42 -9.89 -16.34
C ARG A 438 11.55 -10.89 -16.12
N GLY A 439 11.20 -12.03 -15.51
CA GLY A 439 12.08 -13.18 -15.34
C GLY A 439 12.94 -13.19 -14.07
N ILE A 440 12.93 -12.13 -13.26
CA ILE A 440 13.74 -12.00 -12.05
C ILE A 440 12.87 -11.74 -10.81
N ALA A 441 13.27 -12.28 -9.67
CA ALA A 441 12.73 -11.90 -8.36
C ALA A 441 13.84 -11.51 -7.39
N ILE A 442 13.54 -10.57 -6.49
CA ILE A 442 14.41 -10.18 -5.39
C ILE A 442 14.20 -11.17 -4.23
N VAL A 443 15.29 -11.69 -3.66
CA VAL A 443 15.23 -12.59 -2.50
C VAL A 443 16.19 -12.15 -1.40
N GLY A 444 15.75 -12.29 -0.15
CA GLY A 444 16.50 -11.99 1.06
C GLY A 444 16.89 -13.26 1.80
N VAL A 445 18.13 -13.31 2.28
CA VAL A 445 18.66 -14.39 3.12
C VAL A 445 19.36 -13.77 4.32
N LYS A 446 19.08 -14.28 5.52
CA LYS A 446 19.80 -13.90 6.73
C LYS A 446 21.17 -14.57 6.77
N GLN A 447 22.22 -13.77 6.91
CA GLN A 447 23.60 -14.20 7.01
C GLN A 447 24.12 -13.94 8.42
N LYS A 448 24.80 -14.92 9.00
CA LYS A 448 25.44 -14.78 10.31
C LYS A 448 26.71 -13.93 10.19
N ILE A 449 26.82 -12.87 10.98
CA ILE A 449 28.07 -12.12 11.10
C ILE A 449 28.89 -12.70 12.25
N VAL A 450 30.09 -13.19 11.93
CA VAL A 450 31.11 -13.49 12.94
C VAL A 450 31.87 -12.20 13.20
N ASN A 451 31.50 -11.47 14.26
CA ASN A 451 32.29 -10.34 14.73
C ASN A 451 33.62 -10.86 15.32
N LYS A 452 34.64 -11.01 14.47
CA LYS A 452 36.02 -11.14 14.96
C LYS A 452 36.43 -9.77 15.50
N ARG A 453 36.38 -9.59 16.83
CA ARG A 453 37.08 -8.48 17.46
C ARG A 453 38.58 -8.67 17.21
N SER A 454 39.17 -7.67 16.55
CA SER A 454 40.62 -7.50 16.35
C SER A 454 41.36 -7.28 17.65
#